data_AF-A0A976CRA3-F1
#
_entry.id   AF-A0A976CRA3-F1
#
_cell.length_a   1.000
_cell.length_b   1.000
_cell.length_c   1.000
_cell.angle_alpha   90.00
_cell.angle_beta   90.00
_cell.angle_gamma   90.00
#
_symmetry.space_group_name_H-M   'P 1'
#
loop_
_entity.id
_entity.type
_entity.pdbx_description
1 polymer ?
#
loop_
_entity_poly.entity_id
_entity_poly.type
_entity_poly.pdbx_seq_one_letter_code
_entity_poly.pdbx_strand_id
1 'polypeptide(L)'
;MTPIVIAETVKGQVRLTYPHLPDFELKMDFNPIINKFRLAGNFCLVHWQAKPFGLRRWGVYDGKKDKYYPFTWNGALCSTPPRFLQIDEELVKSVPTAVLLFLDTTVILKEYLTLASVRQNAEAR
;
A
#
# COMPACT_ATOMS: atom_id res chain seq x y z
N MET A 1 -1.53 -0.23 -18.25
CA MET A 1 -0.07 0.04 -18.13
C MET A 1 0.32 0.17 -16.67
N THR A 2 1.50 -0.30 -16.27
CA THR A 2 1.95 -0.40 -14.86
C THR A 2 2.94 0.73 -14.53
N PRO A 3 2.79 1.46 -13.40
CA PRO A 3 3.77 2.46 -12.99
C PRO A 3 5.09 1.80 -12.62
N ILE A 4 6.16 2.57 -12.71
CA ILE A 4 7.45 2.17 -12.14
C ILE A 4 7.40 2.55 -10.66
N VAL A 5 7.58 1.56 -9.80
CA VAL A 5 7.72 1.76 -8.36
C VAL A 5 9.18 2.04 -8.06
N ILE A 6 9.46 3.21 -7.49
CA ILE A 6 10.78 3.58 -7.01
C ILE A 6 10.74 3.50 -5.49
N ALA A 7 11.57 2.60 -4.94
CA ALA A 7 11.76 2.52 -3.49
C ALA A 7 12.44 3.80 -3.01
N GLU A 8 11.91 4.39 -1.94
CA GLU A 8 12.52 5.54 -1.29
C GLU A 8 13.53 5.10 -0.23
N THR A 9 14.44 5.99 0.12
CA THR A 9 15.41 5.75 1.21
C THR A 9 14.74 5.70 2.59
N VAL A 10 13.56 6.32 2.72
CA VAL A 10 12.79 6.38 3.95
C VAL A 10 11.69 5.32 3.93
N LYS A 11 11.66 4.48 4.97
CA LYS A 11 10.64 3.45 5.16
C LYS A 11 9.24 4.05 5.15
N GLY A 12 8.29 3.37 4.50
CA GLY A 12 6.91 3.84 4.37
C GLY A 12 6.72 4.96 3.37
N GLN A 13 7.77 5.40 2.66
CA GLN A 13 7.65 6.32 1.54
C GLN A 13 7.80 5.58 0.21
N VAL A 14 6.99 6.00 -0.76
CA VAL A 14 6.91 5.36 -2.08
C VAL A 14 6.80 6.45 -3.13
N ARG A 15 7.58 6.32 -4.20
CA ARG A 15 7.44 7.17 -5.39
C ARG A 15 7.07 6.34 -6.59
N LEU A 16 6.01 6.78 -7.27
CA LEU A 16 5.57 6.20 -8.54
C LEU A 16 5.86 7.17 -9.67
N THR A 17 6.48 6.66 -10.72
CA THR A 17 6.66 7.38 -11.98
C THR A 17 5.95 6.64 -13.11
N TYR A 18 5.60 7.37 -14.17
CA TYR A 18 4.89 6.85 -15.32
C TYR A 18 5.70 7.18 -16.57
N PRO A 19 6.15 6.19 -17.35
CA PRO A 19 7.00 6.43 -18.53
C PRO A 19 6.41 7.42 -19.54
N HIS A 20 5.09 7.47 -19.64
CA HIS A 20 4.36 8.34 -20.58
C HIS A 20 3.97 9.70 -19.99
N LEU A 21 4.27 9.95 -18.71
CA LEU A 21 4.05 11.23 -18.03
C LEU A 21 5.34 11.59 -17.28
N PRO A 22 6.41 11.98 -17.99
CA PRO A 22 7.72 12.21 -17.39
C PRO A 22 7.70 13.33 -16.33
N ASP A 23 6.80 14.30 -16.49
CA ASP A 23 6.64 15.43 -15.57
C ASP A 23 5.71 15.13 -14.38
N PHE A 24 5.16 13.90 -14.30
CA PHE A 24 4.29 13.48 -13.20
C PHE A 24 4.95 12.42 -12.33
N GLU A 25 5.10 12.75 -11.05
CA GLU A 25 5.40 11.80 -10.00
C GLU A 25 4.30 11.78 -8.95
N LEU A 26 4.03 10.60 -8.40
CA LEU A 26 3.20 10.46 -7.21
C LEU A 26 4.08 10.03 -6.04
N LYS A 27 4.23 10.92 -5.07
CA LYS A 27 4.88 10.66 -3.79
C LYS A 27 3.83 10.30 -2.75
N MET A 28 4.03 9.17 -2.10
CA MET A 28 3.18 8.67 -1.03
C MET A 28 4.00 8.47 0.24
N ASP A 29 3.39 8.79 1.37
CA ASP A 29 3.96 8.58 2.69
C ASP A 29 2.89 7.93 3.58
N PHE A 30 3.11 6.67 3.93
CA PHE A 30 2.23 5.88 4.78
C PHE A 30 2.51 6.12 6.27
N ASN A 31 3.61 6.80 6.64
CA ASN A 31 4.00 7.01 8.03
C ASN A 31 2.95 7.74 8.87
N PRO A 32 2.22 8.75 8.37
CA PRO A 32 1.18 9.37 9.18
C PRO A 32 0.09 8.38 9.64
N ILE A 33 -0.32 7.45 8.76
CA ILE A 33 -1.26 6.37 9.10
C ILE A 33 -0.63 5.41 10.10
N ILE A 34 0.58 4.93 9.80
CA ILE A 34 1.31 3.99 10.65
C ILE A 34 1.46 4.55 12.07
N ASN A 35 1.88 5.82 12.19
CA ASN A 35 2.13 6.46 13.47
C ASN A 35 0.84 6.76 14.22
N LYS A 36 -0.19 7.32 13.56
CA LYS A 36 -1.47 7.66 14.21
C LYS A 36 -2.16 6.44 14.80
N PHE A 37 -2.15 5.33 14.06
CA PHE A 37 -2.81 4.09 14.49
C PHE A 37 -1.87 3.09 15.16
N ARG A 38 -0.61 3.49 15.42
CA ARG A 38 0.43 2.68 16.08
C ARG A 38 0.57 1.29 15.44
N LEU A 39 0.61 1.25 14.12
CA LEU A 39 0.72 0.02 13.36
C LEU A 39 2.13 -0.56 13.53
N ALA A 40 2.21 -1.81 13.94
CA ALA A 40 3.46 -2.52 14.16
C ALA A 40 3.33 -3.97 13.70
N GLY A 41 4.47 -4.63 13.52
CA GLY A 41 4.51 -6.02 13.09
C GLY A 41 4.05 -6.19 11.64
N ASN A 42 3.11 -7.11 11.43
CA ASN A 42 2.80 -7.66 10.12
C ASN A 42 1.45 -7.12 9.61
N PHE A 43 1.50 -6.15 8.71
CA PHE A 43 0.30 -5.48 8.19
C PHE A 43 0.45 -5.10 6.72
N CYS A 44 -0.70 -5.02 6.05
CA CYS A 44 -0.84 -4.49 4.70
C CYS A 44 -1.82 -3.31 4.70
N LEU A 45 -1.47 -2.24 3.99
CA LEU A 45 -2.33 -1.09 3.75
C LEU A 45 -2.74 -1.06 2.29
N VAL A 46 -4.02 -1.29 2.01
CA VAL A 46 -4.58 -1.23 0.66
C VAL A 46 -5.26 0.11 0.46
N HIS A 47 -5.02 0.76 -0.67
CA HIS A 47 -5.60 2.06 -0.97
C HIS A 47 -5.86 2.26 -2.45
N TRP A 48 -6.76 3.20 -2.76
CA TRP A 48 -6.98 3.66 -4.12
C TRP A 48 -6.05 4.84 -4.43
N GLN A 49 -5.34 4.75 -5.55
CA GLN A 49 -4.45 5.79 -6.06
C GLN A 49 -5.26 6.73 -6.97
N ALA A 50 -5.61 7.92 -6.48
CA ALA A 50 -6.51 8.85 -7.16
C ALA A 50 -5.88 9.64 -8.33
N LYS A 51 -4.56 9.58 -8.53
CA LYS A 51 -3.84 10.30 -9.61
C LYS A 51 -2.74 9.44 -10.23
N PRO A 52 -2.40 9.64 -11.51
CA PRO A 52 -3.01 10.60 -12.44
C PRO A 52 -4.32 10.04 -13.03
N PHE A 53 -5.16 10.92 -13.58
CA PHE A 53 -6.41 10.52 -14.24
C PHE A 53 -6.12 9.54 -15.39
N GLY A 54 -6.98 8.55 -15.60
CA GLY A 54 -6.78 7.49 -16.60
C GLY A 54 -5.76 6.41 -16.21
N LEU A 55 -4.93 6.63 -15.17
CA LEU A 55 -3.92 5.67 -14.71
C LEU A 55 -4.07 5.27 -13.23
N ARG A 56 -5.21 5.67 -12.63
CA ARG A 56 -5.64 5.32 -11.28
C ARG A 56 -5.75 3.81 -11.10
N ARG A 57 -5.41 3.32 -9.92
CA ARG A 57 -5.41 1.88 -9.60
C ARG A 57 -5.40 1.65 -8.10
N TRP A 58 -5.54 0.40 -7.70
CA TRP A 58 -5.30 -0.01 -6.32
C TRP A 58 -3.80 -0.22 -6.08
N GLY A 59 -3.39 -0.02 -4.84
CA GLY A 59 -2.05 -0.29 -4.36
C GLY A 59 -2.08 -0.95 -3.00
N VAL A 60 -1.08 -1.79 -2.73
CA VAL A 60 -0.83 -2.34 -1.39
C VAL A 60 0.57 -1.99 -0.94
N TYR A 61 0.67 -1.46 0.26
CA TYR A 61 1.93 -1.29 0.99
C TYR A 61 2.05 -2.41 2.03
N ASP A 62 3.13 -3.21 1.92
CA ASP A 62 3.52 -4.26 2.88
C ASP A 62 4.46 -3.66 3.93
N GLY A 63 3.94 -3.45 5.14
CA GLY A 63 4.68 -2.80 6.23
C GLY A 63 5.83 -3.63 6.79
N LYS A 64 5.79 -4.96 6.58
CA LYS A 64 6.85 -5.88 7.01
C LYS A 64 8.04 -5.82 6.05
N LYS A 65 7.77 -5.86 4.75
CA LYS A 65 8.82 -5.84 3.70
C LYS A 65 9.23 -4.43 3.27
N ASP A 66 8.47 -3.42 3.67
CA ASP A 66 8.63 -2.05 3.18
C ASP A 66 8.58 -1.99 1.65
N LYS A 67 7.54 -2.63 1.09
CA LYS A 67 7.36 -2.74 -0.36
C LYS A 67 5.98 -2.32 -0.77
N TYR A 68 5.90 -1.68 -1.93
CA TYR A 68 4.66 -1.26 -2.53
C TYR A 68 4.39 -2.01 -3.84
N TYR A 69 3.14 -2.41 -4.01
CA TYR A 69 2.71 -3.17 -5.17
C TYR A 69 1.42 -2.55 -5.75
N PRO A 70 1.48 -1.97 -6.96
CA PRO A 70 0.30 -1.49 -7.68
C PRO A 70 -0.40 -2.68 -8.35
N PHE A 71 -1.73 -2.76 -8.29
CA PHE A 71 -2.49 -3.84 -8.94
C PHE A 71 -3.80 -3.33 -9.55
N THR A 72 -4.35 -4.09 -10.51
CA THR A 72 -5.59 -3.71 -11.21
C THR A 72 -6.80 -4.52 -10.74
N TRP A 73 -7.90 -4.41 -11.48
CA TRP A 73 -9.16 -5.09 -11.15
C TRP A 73 -8.95 -6.60 -10.94
N ASN A 74 -9.56 -7.15 -9.88
CA ASN A 74 -9.42 -8.57 -9.49
C ASN A 74 -7.95 -9.01 -9.24
N GLY A 75 -7.03 -8.05 -9.09
CA GLY A 75 -5.60 -8.29 -8.91
C GLY A 75 -5.19 -8.69 -7.50
N ALA A 76 -6.10 -8.64 -6.52
CA ALA A 76 -5.83 -9.00 -5.13
C ALA A 76 -6.92 -9.94 -4.57
N LEU A 77 -6.52 -10.93 -3.77
CA LEU A 77 -7.39 -11.74 -2.93
C LEU A 77 -6.99 -11.54 -1.46
N CYS A 78 -7.97 -11.23 -0.61
CA CYS A 78 -7.77 -11.05 0.83
C CYS A 78 -8.59 -12.09 1.59
N SER A 79 -7.98 -12.76 2.55
CA SER A 79 -8.62 -13.83 3.34
C SER A 79 -9.34 -13.34 4.60
N THR A 80 -9.11 -12.09 5.02
CA THR A 80 -9.72 -11.52 6.22
C THR A 80 -10.45 -10.21 5.91
N PRO A 81 -11.48 -9.84 6.68
CA PRO A 81 -12.12 -8.54 6.57
C PRO A 81 -11.14 -7.40 6.93
N PRO A 82 -11.12 -6.29 6.16
CA PRO A 82 -10.29 -5.14 6.49
C PRO A 82 -10.85 -4.31 7.64
N ARG A 83 -9.97 -3.55 8.28
CA ARG A 83 -10.33 -2.38 9.09
C ARG A 83 -10.18 -1.12 8.25
N PHE A 84 -11.12 -0.18 8.38
CA PHE A 84 -11.07 1.10 7.68
C PHE A 84 -10.34 2.12 8.54
N LEU A 85 -9.26 2.71 8.00
CA LEU A 85 -8.50 3.76 8.67
C LEU A 85 -8.56 5.04 7.84
N GLN A 86 -8.78 6.17 8.51
CA GLN A 86 -8.77 7.48 7.89
C GLN A 86 -8.15 8.53 8.81
N ILE A 87 -7.32 9.38 8.23
CA ILE A 87 -6.80 10.59 8.84
C ILE A 87 -7.48 11.77 8.16
N ASP A 88 -7.78 12.79 8.95
CA ASP A 88 -8.21 14.08 8.44
C ASP A 88 -7.11 14.69 7.56
N GLU A 89 -7.46 15.08 6.34
CA GLU A 89 -6.52 15.64 5.37
C GLU A 89 -5.94 16.99 5.83
N GLU A 90 -6.63 17.71 6.72
CA GLU A 90 -6.11 18.96 7.28
C GLU A 90 -4.86 18.72 8.15
N LEU A 91 -4.70 17.52 8.70
CA LEU A 91 -3.59 17.16 9.59
C LEU A 91 -2.36 16.63 8.84
N VAL A 92 -2.50 16.25 7.57
CA VAL A 92 -1.45 15.57 6.79
C VAL A 92 -1.38 16.08 5.37
N LYS A 93 -0.19 16.50 4.93
CA LYS A 93 0.05 16.99 3.56
C LYS A 93 0.50 15.89 2.60
N SER A 94 0.32 14.63 2.96
CA SER A 94 0.72 13.47 2.18
C SER A 94 -0.45 12.50 1.96
N VAL A 95 -0.30 11.65 0.95
CA VAL A 95 -1.23 10.55 0.67
C VAL A 95 -0.55 9.21 0.92
N PRO A 96 -1.31 8.13 1.21
CA PRO A 96 -2.76 8.12 1.39
C PRO A 96 -3.21 8.66 2.75
N THR A 97 -4.43 9.21 2.78
CA THR A 97 -5.14 9.67 3.99
C THR A 97 -6.18 8.66 4.47
N ALA A 98 -6.63 7.76 3.59
CA ALA A 98 -7.55 6.67 3.90
C ALA A 98 -7.07 5.34 3.30
N VAL A 99 -7.16 4.26 4.08
CA VAL A 99 -6.70 2.92 3.70
C VAL A 99 -7.57 1.82 4.31
N LEU A 100 -7.53 0.66 3.66
CA LEU A 100 -7.97 -0.61 4.24
C LEU A 100 -6.76 -1.29 4.90
N LEU A 101 -6.82 -1.49 6.21
CA LEU A 101 -5.83 -2.22 6.98
C LEU A 101 -6.19 -3.70 7.02
N PHE A 102 -5.22 -4.53 6.65
CA PHE A 102 -5.26 -5.96 6.91
C PHE A 102 -4.13 -6.34 7.86
N LEU A 103 -4.48 -7.01 8.97
CA LEU A 103 -3.54 -7.51 9.96
C LEU A 103 -3.35 -9.00 9.77
N ASP A 104 -2.09 -9.45 9.87
CA ASP A 104 -1.72 -10.88 9.84
C ASP A 104 -2.34 -11.68 8.69
N THR A 105 -2.66 -10.99 7.58
CA THR A 105 -3.30 -11.58 6.40
C THR A 105 -2.44 -11.48 5.16
N THR A 106 -2.44 -12.56 4.39
CA THR A 106 -1.83 -12.59 3.07
C THR A 106 -2.74 -11.90 2.06
N VAL A 107 -2.24 -10.83 1.43
CA VAL A 107 -2.86 -10.22 0.25
C VAL A 107 -2.22 -10.87 -0.97
N ILE A 108 -2.95 -11.76 -1.64
CA ILE A 108 -2.41 -12.47 -2.82
C ILE A 108 -2.58 -11.58 -4.04
N LEU A 109 -1.47 -11.10 -4.58
CA LEU A 109 -1.47 -10.32 -5.82
C LEU A 109 -1.34 -11.24 -7.03
N LYS A 110 -2.42 -11.35 -7.82
CA LYS A 110 -2.49 -12.27 -8.97
C LYS A 110 -1.52 -11.89 -10.09
N GLU A 111 -1.33 -10.60 -10.32
CA GLU A 111 -0.49 -10.08 -11.41
C GLU A 111 1.01 -10.30 -11.18
N TYR A 112 1.42 -10.59 -9.95
CA TYR A 112 2.84 -10.62 -9.63
C TYR A 112 3.38 -12.04 -9.45
N LEU A 113 2.55 -13.09 -9.36
CA LEU A 113 2.96 -14.43 -8.85
C LEU A 113 3.86 -14.37 -7.60
N THR A 114 3.91 -13.21 -6.96
CA THR A 114 4.79 -12.83 -5.86
C THR A 114 3.83 -12.62 -4.71
N LEU A 115 3.77 -13.63 -3.85
CA LEU A 115 3.00 -13.54 -2.63
C LEU A 115 3.53 -12.36 -1.81
N ALA A 116 2.73 -11.31 -1.63
CA ALA A 116 2.76 -10.57 -0.38
C ALA A 116 2.17 -11.51 0.70
N SER A 117 2.90 -12.60 0.99
CA SER A 117 2.58 -13.52 2.06
C SER A 117 2.97 -12.87 3.38
N VAL A 118 1.94 -12.70 4.17
CA VAL A 118 1.96 -12.27 5.55
C VAL A 118 1.48 -13.54 6.25
N ARG A 119 2.43 -14.42 6.57
CA ARG A 119 2.22 -15.55 7.48
C ARG A 119 2.80 -15.15 8.83
N GLN A 120 2.02 -15.24 9.90
CA GLN A 120 2.57 -15.69 11.17
C GLN A 120 2.59 -17.22 11.11
N ASN A 121 3.73 -17.83 11.44
CA ASN A 121 3.69 -19.19 11.94
C ASN A 121 2.90 -19.12 13.25
N ALA A 122 1.76 -19.80 13.32
CA ALA A 122 1.13 -20.07 14.60
C ALA A 122 2.04 -21.04 15.36
N GLU A 123 2.99 -20.53 16.15
CA GLU A 123 3.67 -21.30 17.18
C GLU A 123 3.83 -20.48 18.47
N ALA A 124 3.29 -21.07 19.55
CA ALA A 124 3.46 -20.81 20.99
C ALA A 124 2.88 -19.47 21.53
N ARG A 125 1.94 -19.44 22.49
CA ARG A 125 1.56 -20.38 23.57
C ARG A 125 0.05 -20.28 23.84
#